data_AF-A0A7I4Z1R7-F1
#
_entry.id   AF-A0A7I4Z1R7-F1
#
_cell.length_a   1.000
_cell.length_b   1.000
_cell.length_c   1.000
_cell.angle_alpha   90.00
_cell.angle_beta   90.00
_cell.angle_gamma   90.00
#
_symmetry.space_group_name_H-M   'P 1'
#
loop_
_entity.id
_entity.type
_entity.pdbx_description
1 polymer ?
#
loop_
_entity_poly.entity_id
_entity_poly.type
_entity_poly.pdbx_seq_one_letter_code
_entity_poly.pdbx_strand_id
1 'polypeptide(L)'
;MESILYGKPISNGVITLKSLVENFKEYTKPPQPAQDDEEQYEQTLQAIDLIKGSISQIKSTKNELMSLVEKMKSDYDTTKSRDDKKNILQELEKVEEEVKYTAVLNEATEMILMLNTRLTEAGSNERRLARKLGKVFQSQGPLGNSYAPSIKLENTTNNTTEPDLSETRQLSGTIPPPRITLPKLYGDEQTFLEFWAAYETLVHNKRALTGEYNCYPKTTSGW
;
A
#
# COMPACT_ATOMS: atom_id res chain seq x y z
N MET A 1 38.30 -29.28 0.74
CA MET A 1 37.25 -28.37 0.23
C MET A 1 36.15 -28.36 1.26
N GLU A 2 35.86 -27.20 1.86
CA GLU A 2 34.69 -27.06 2.73
C GLU A 2 33.45 -27.14 1.83
N SER A 3 32.61 -28.16 2.03
CA SER A 3 31.32 -28.23 1.34
C SER A 3 30.49 -27.03 1.75
N ILE A 4 30.13 -26.19 0.78
CA ILE A 4 29.28 -25.04 1.02
C ILE A 4 27.86 -25.56 1.29
N LEU A 5 27.48 -25.64 2.56
CA LEU A 5 26.25 -26.32 3.00
C LEU A 5 25.11 -25.30 3.16
N TYR A 6 24.37 -25.04 2.08
CA TYR A 6 23.27 -24.09 2.05
C TYR A 6 21.93 -24.67 2.52
N GLY A 7 21.77 -25.99 2.45
CA GLY A 7 20.48 -26.64 2.63
C GLY A 7 19.91 -26.48 4.04
N LYS A 8 20.73 -26.64 5.09
CA LYS A 8 20.26 -26.45 6.47
C LYS A 8 19.79 -25.01 6.75
N PRO A 9 20.57 -23.97 6.42
CA PRO A 9 20.11 -22.58 6.53
C PRO A 9 18.81 -22.29 5.78
N ILE A 10 18.69 -22.75 4.52
CA ILE A 10 17.49 -22.53 3.71
C ILE A 10 16.28 -23.24 4.35
N SER A 11 16.42 -24.51 4.75
CA SER A 11 15.35 -25.26 5.41
C SER A 11 14.88 -24.59 6.71
N ASN A 12 15.81 -24.09 7.53
CA ASN A 12 15.47 -23.37 8.76
C ASN A 12 14.76 -22.04 8.47
N GLY A 13 15.20 -21.31 7.45
CA GLY A 13 14.54 -20.08 6.99
C GLY A 13 13.11 -20.33 6.52
N VAL A 14 12.89 -21.43 5.79
CA VAL A 14 11.54 -21.85 5.36
C VAL A 14 10.65 -22.22 6.54
N ILE A 15 11.14 -23.00 7.50
CA ILE A 15 10.37 -23.37 8.69
C ILE A 15 9.94 -22.12 9.45
N THR A 16 10.88 -21.20 9.68
CA THR A 16 10.61 -19.92 10.36
C THR A 16 9.55 -19.12 9.58
N LEU A 17 9.70 -19.00 8.26
CA LEU A 17 8.77 -18.23 7.43
C LEU A 17 7.36 -18.84 7.44
N LYS A 18 7.23 -20.17 7.35
CA LYS A 18 5.94 -20.87 7.49
C LYS A 18 5.29 -20.58 8.84
N SER A 19 6.05 -20.64 9.93
CA SER A 19 5.54 -20.33 11.26
C SER A 19 5.05 -18.89 11.38
N LEU A 20 5.77 -17.92 10.82
CA LEU A 20 5.32 -16.52 10.82
C LEU A 20 4.03 -16.33 10.01
N VAL A 21 3.94 -16.95 8.84
CA VAL A 21 2.72 -16.90 8.01
C VAL A 21 1.52 -17.44 8.77
N GLU A 22 1.63 -18.61 9.40
CA GLU A 22 0.51 -19.19 10.15
C GLU A 22 0.16 -18.36 11.39
N ASN A 23 1.17 -17.89 12.14
CA ASN A 23 0.95 -17.09 13.35
C ASN A 23 0.24 -15.76 13.07
N PHE A 24 0.49 -15.13 11.92
CA PHE A 24 -0.07 -13.82 11.58
C PHE A 24 -1.33 -13.88 10.71
N LYS A 25 -1.78 -15.09 10.36
CA LYS A 25 -2.97 -15.32 9.55
C LYS A 25 -4.23 -14.71 10.16
N GLU A 26 -4.34 -14.69 11.49
CA GLU A 26 -5.48 -14.09 12.19
C GLU A 26 -5.62 -12.58 11.92
N TYR A 27 -4.51 -11.87 11.71
CA TYR A 27 -4.53 -10.43 11.42
C TYR A 27 -5.00 -10.10 10.00
N THR A 28 -5.24 -11.12 9.17
CA THR A 28 -5.83 -10.95 7.83
C THR A 28 -7.36 -10.93 7.86
N LYS A 29 -7.98 -11.22 8.99
CA LYS A 29 -9.44 -11.18 9.16
C LYS A 29 -9.89 -9.74 9.45
N PRO A 30 -11.10 -9.34 8.98
CA PRO A 30 -11.66 -8.04 9.36
C PRO A 30 -11.90 -8.00 10.88
N PRO A 31 -11.63 -6.87 11.55
CA PRO A 31 -11.96 -6.70 12.96
C PRO A 31 -13.47 -6.72 13.16
N GLN A 32 -13.91 -7.27 14.29
CA GLN A 32 -15.33 -7.19 14.67
C GLN A 32 -15.67 -5.75 15.08
N PRO A 33 -16.85 -5.24 14.70
CA PRO A 33 -17.27 -3.91 15.13
C PRO A 33 -17.56 -3.92 16.64
N ALA A 34 -16.83 -3.08 17.39
CA ALA A 34 -17.19 -2.76 18.76
C ALA A 34 -18.44 -1.85 18.78
N GLN A 35 -19.19 -1.90 19.89
CA GLN A 35 -20.38 -1.08 20.07
C GLN A 35 -20.04 0.37 20.42
N ASP A 36 -18.91 0.57 21.09
CA ASP A 36 -18.39 1.87 21.47
C ASP A 36 -17.31 2.35 20.50
N ASP A 37 -17.39 3.63 20.09
CA ASP A 37 -16.46 4.19 19.10
C ASP A 37 -15.04 4.37 19.67
N GLU A 38 -14.93 4.66 20.97
CA GLU A 38 -13.64 4.84 21.65
C GLU A 38 -12.92 3.50 21.75
N GLU A 39 -13.62 2.45 22.17
CA GLU A 39 -13.12 1.08 22.15
C GLU A 39 -12.73 0.64 20.72
N GLN A 40 -13.58 0.92 19.73
CA GLN A 40 -13.28 0.59 18.34
C GLN A 40 -12.01 1.31 17.84
N TYR A 41 -11.79 2.55 18.29
CA TYR A 41 -10.63 3.33 17.91
C TYR A 41 -9.34 2.73 18.47
N GLU A 42 -9.30 2.40 19.75
CA GLU A 42 -8.13 1.77 20.39
C GLU A 42 -7.82 0.39 19.79
N GLN A 43 -8.85 -0.42 19.54
CA GLN A 43 -8.69 -1.71 18.82
C GLN A 43 -8.12 -1.50 17.42
N THR A 44 -8.52 -0.44 16.72
CA THR A 44 -8.00 -0.12 15.38
C THR A 44 -6.52 0.28 15.44
N LEU A 45 -6.11 1.08 16.43
CA LEU A 45 -4.71 1.43 16.64
C LEU A 45 -3.85 0.20 16.93
N GLN A 46 -4.32 -0.66 17.84
CA GLN A 46 -3.63 -1.91 18.17
C GLN A 46 -3.48 -2.81 16.93
N ALA A 47 -4.55 -2.94 16.12
CA ALA A 47 -4.50 -3.72 14.89
C ALA A 47 -3.46 -3.15 13.90
N ILE A 48 -3.38 -1.83 13.74
CA ILE A 48 -2.39 -1.18 12.88
C ILE A 48 -0.97 -1.57 13.31
N ASP A 49 -0.67 -1.51 14.60
CA ASP A 49 0.67 -1.81 15.11
C ASP A 49 1.05 -3.29 14.94
N LEU A 50 0.12 -4.20 15.26
CA LEU A 50 0.31 -5.64 15.06
C LEU A 50 0.50 -6.01 13.58
N ILE A 51 -0.28 -5.40 12.69
CA ILE A 51 -0.17 -5.61 11.24
C ILE A 51 1.16 -5.07 10.71
N LYS A 52 1.59 -3.87 11.12
CA LYS A 52 2.91 -3.33 10.73
C LYS A 52 4.07 -4.20 11.22
N GLY A 53 3.98 -4.66 12.46
CA GLY A 53 4.98 -5.56 13.05
C GLY A 53 5.09 -6.88 12.30
N SER A 54 3.95 -7.53 12.02
CA SER A 54 3.91 -8.80 11.27
C SER A 54 4.44 -8.67 9.85
N ILE A 55 4.03 -7.62 9.10
CA ILE A 55 4.58 -7.33 7.76
C ILE A 55 6.11 -7.21 7.82
N SER A 56 6.63 -6.49 8.81
CA SER A 56 8.07 -6.25 8.95
C SER A 56 8.83 -7.55 9.21
N GLN A 57 8.33 -8.43 10.09
CA GLN A 57 8.94 -9.72 10.40
C GLN A 57 8.92 -10.66 9.19
N ILE A 58 7.76 -10.85 8.54
CA ILE A 58 7.64 -11.71 7.35
C ILE A 58 8.59 -11.20 6.26
N LYS A 59 8.64 -9.87 6.03
CA LYS A 59 9.51 -9.28 5.01
C LYS A 59 10.99 -9.48 5.31
N SER A 60 11.43 -9.33 6.56
CA SER A 60 12.83 -9.56 6.94
C SER A 60 13.23 -11.01 6.68
N THR A 61 12.48 -11.97 7.23
CA THR A 61 12.78 -13.40 7.07
C THR A 61 12.70 -13.85 5.61
N LYS A 62 11.73 -13.33 4.84
CA LYS A 62 11.64 -13.57 3.39
C LYS A 62 12.89 -13.08 2.66
N ASN A 63 13.36 -11.87 2.96
CA ASN A 63 14.55 -11.29 2.32
C ASN A 63 15.83 -12.04 2.70
N GLU A 64 15.96 -12.46 3.95
CA GLU A 64 17.08 -13.29 4.41
C GLU A 64 17.12 -14.63 3.66
N LEU A 65 15.96 -15.30 3.52
CA LEU A 65 15.85 -16.55 2.77
C LEU A 65 16.17 -16.36 1.28
N MET A 66 15.64 -15.32 0.64
CA MET A 66 15.96 -15.00 -0.76
C MET A 66 17.45 -14.72 -0.94
N SER A 67 18.08 -14.01 -0.01
CA SER A 67 19.53 -13.74 -0.05
C SER A 67 20.36 -15.02 0.03
N LEU A 68 19.97 -15.99 0.86
CA LEU A 68 20.64 -17.31 0.91
C LEU A 68 20.54 -18.06 -0.42
N VAL A 69 19.36 -18.07 -1.03
CA VAL A 69 19.13 -18.72 -2.34
C VAL A 69 19.92 -18.00 -3.44
N GLU A 70 19.94 -16.67 -3.44
CA GLU A 70 20.71 -15.86 -4.39
C GLU A 70 22.21 -16.13 -4.27
N LYS A 71 22.72 -16.25 -3.03
CA LYS A 71 24.11 -16.58 -2.76
C LYS A 71 24.47 -17.96 -3.29
N MET A 72 23.60 -18.95 -3.10
CA MET A 72 23.80 -20.31 -3.64
C MET A 72 23.85 -20.31 -5.18
N LYS A 73 23.01 -19.51 -5.85
CA LYS A 73 23.05 -19.32 -7.31
C LYS A 73 24.34 -18.63 -7.76
N SER A 74 24.75 -17.57 -7.07
CA SER A 74 26.01 -16.86 -7.35
C SER A 74 27.22 -17.80 -7.23
N ASP A 75 27.24 -18.66 -6.21
CA ASP A 75 28.32 -19.66 -6.05
C ASP A 75 28.31 -20.68 -7.19
N TYR A 76 27.14 -21.12 -7.65
CA TYR A 76 27.02 -21.98 -8.84
C TYR A 76 27.60 -21.32 -10.11
N ASP A 77 27.30 -20.04 -10.34
CA ASP A 77 27.76 -19.32 -11.52
C ASP A 77 29.28 -19.07 -11.51
N THR A 78 29.82 -18.71 -10.34
CA THR A 78 31.24 -18.35 -10.16
C THR A 78 32.18 -19.56 -10.03
N THR A 79 31.66 -20.72 -9.63
CA THR A 79 32.45 -21.94 -9.48
C THR A 79 33.01 -22.42 -10.84
N LYS A 80 34.29 -22.81 -10.90
CA LYS A 80 34.91 -23.37 -12.12
C LYS A 80 34.88 -24.90 -12.17
N SER A 81 34.80 -25.53 -11.00
CA SER A 81 34.79 -26.99 -10.84
C SER A 81 33.45 -27.57 -11.27
N ARG A 82 33.48 -28.52 -12.21
CA ARG A 82 32.27 -29.19 -12.71
C ARG A 82 31.57 -30.01 -11.61
N ASP A 83 32.35 -30.67 -10.76
CA ASP A 83 31.82 -31.51 -9.70
C ASP A 83 31.16 -30.67 -8.61
N ASP A 84 31.78 -29.53 -8.25
CA ASP A 84 31.19 -28.60 -7.28
C ASP A 84 29.91 -27.94 -7.80
N LYS A 85 29.86 -27.57 -9.09
CA LYS A 85 28.61 -27.12 -9.72
C LYS A 85 27.49 -28.15 -9.62
N LYS A 86 27.82 -29.42 -9.88
CA LYS A 86 26.86 -30.53 -9.76
C LYS A 86 26.38 -30.68 -8.32
N ASN A 87 27.28 -30.59 -7.34
CA ASN A 87 26.94 -30.69 -5.93
C ASN A 87 26.01 -29.56 -5.47
N ILE A 88 26.31 -28.32 -5.86
CA ILE A 88 25.45 -27.15 -5.55
C ILE A 88 24.06 -27.33 -6.18
N LEU A 89 23.99 -27.72 -7.46
CA LEU A 89 22.70 -27.92 -8.13
C LEU A 89 21.87 -29.02 -7.45
N GLN A 90 22.50 -30.15 -7.13
CA GLN A 90 21.85 -31.27 -6.47
C GLN A 90 21.35 -30.90 -5.06
N GLU A 91 22.11 -30.08 -4.32
CA GLU A 91 21.68 -29.58 -3.02
C GLU A 91 20.48 -28.63 -3.15
N LEU A 92 20.47 -27.75 -4.15
CA LEU A 92 19.36 -26.82 -4.39
C LEU A 92 18.07 -27.56 -4.74
N GLU A 93 18.16 -28.55 -5.64
CA GLU A 93 17.03 -29.42 -6.02
C GLU A 93 16.49 -30.19 -4.81
N LYS A 94 17.38 -30.80 -4.04
CA LYS A 94 17.01 -31.53 -2.81
C LYS A 94 16.28 -30.63 -1.82
N VAL A 95 16.76 -29.41 -1.61
CA VAL A 95 16.15 -28.47 -0.66
C VAL A 95 14.78 -27.99 -1.16
N GLU A 96 14.62 -27.72 -2.46
CA GLU A 96 13.31 -27.40 -3.02
C GLU A 96 12.33 -28.59 -2.88
N GLU A 97 12.77 -29.83 -3.10
CA GLU A 97 11.92 -31.01 -2.89
C GLU A 97 11.50 -31.21 -1.42
N GLU A 98 12.42 -31.00 -0.47
CA GLU A 98 12.19 -31.21 0.95
C GLU A 98 11.26 -30.15 1.57
N VAL A 99 11.54 -28.87 1.31
CA VAL A 99 10.86 -27.77 2.03
C VAL A 99 9.95 -26.91 1.16
N LYS A 100 10.05 -27.03 -0.18
CA LYS A 100 9.30 -26.25 -1.18
C LYS A 100 9.44 -24.75 -0.95
N TYR A 101 10.69 -24.27 -0.84
CA TYR A 101 10.97 -22.90 -0.43
C TYR A 101 10.31 -21.89 -1.38
N THR A 102 10.24 -22.19 -2.68
CA THR A 102 9.59 -21.31 -3.67
C THR A 102 8.11 -21.11 -3.37
N ALA A 103 7.38 -22.17 -3.02
CA ALA A 103 5.97 -22.08 -2.65
C ALA A 103 5.76 -21.21 -1.40
N VAL A 104 6.65 -21.34 -0.42
CA VAL A 104 6.58 -20.60 0.85
C VAL A 104 6.90 -19.12 0.66
N LEU A 105 7.85 -18.79 -0.21
CA LEU A 105 8.12 -17.40 -0.60
C LEU A 105 6.89 -16.75 -1.25
N ASN A 106 6.13 -17.50 -2.05
CA ASN A 106 4.90 -17.02 -2.66
C ASN A 106 3.79 -16.84 -1.61
N GLU A 107 3.59 -17.81 -0.73
CA GLU A 107 2.64 -17.72 0.38
C GLU A 107 2.92 -16.52 1.30
N ALA A 108 4.19 -16.30 1.65
CA ALA A 108 4.60 -15.11 2.40
C ALA A 108 4.34 -13.80 1.66
N THR A 109 4.43 -13.81 0.32
CA THR A 109 4.09 -12.64 -0.51
C THR A 109 2.60 -12.34 -0.45
N GLU A 110 1.77 -13.37 -0.61
CA GLU A 110 0.32 -13.25 -0.50
C GLU A 110 -0.09 -12.75 0.89
N MET A 111 0.50 -13.31 1.95
CA MET A 111 0.28 -12.87 3.33
C MET A 111 0.62 -11.39 3.52
N ILE A 112 1.77 -10.92 3.00
CA ILE A 112 2.13 -9.48 3.03
C ILE A 112 1.08 -8.63 2.31
N LEU A 113 0.56 -9.07 1.15
CA LEU A 113 -0.47 -8.32 0.41
C LEU A 113 -1.80 -8.25 1.18
N MET A 114 -2.22 -9.36 1.78
CA MET A 114 -3.43 -9.41 2.62
C MET A 114 -3.30 -8.50 3.84
N LEU A 115 -2.16 -8.55 4.54
CA LEU A 115 -1.88 -7.68 5.68
C LEU A 115 -1.84 -6.20 5.29
N ASN A 116 -1.25 -5.84 4.14
CA ASN A 116 -1.27 -4.45 3.64
C ASN A 116 -2.69 -3.95 3.32
N THR A 117 -3.55 -4.83 2.80
CA THR A 117 -4.96 -4.52 2.56
C THR A 117 -5.65 -4.19 3.89
N ARG A 118 -5.46 -5.03 4.91
CA ARG A 118 -6.00 -4.77 6.27
C ARG A 118 -5.40 -3.54 6.91
N LEU A 119 -4.12 -3.26 6.71
CA LEU A 119 -3.49 -2.03 7.19
C LEU A 119 -4.13 -0.78 6.60
N THR A 120 -4.47 -0.84 5.30
CA THR A 120 -5.14 0.27 4.60
C THR A 120 -6.56 0.48 5.14
N GLU A 121 -7.31 -0.60 5.35
CA GLU A 121 -8.64 -0.56 5.95
C GLU A 121 -8.60 -0.01 7.38
N ALA A 122 -7.71 -0.54 8.23
CA ALA A 122 -7.54 -0.11 9.60
C ALA A 122 -7.12 1.38 9.66
N GLY A 123 -6.19 1.82 8.82
CA GLY A 123 -5.81 3.23 8.73
C GLY A 123 -6.96 4.14 8.24
N SER A 124 -7.87 3.64 7.40
CA SER A 124 -9.08 4.39 7.04
C SER A 124 -10.04 4.50 8.21
N ASN A 125 -10.23 3.41 8.96
CA ASN A 125 -11.08 3.36 10.15
C ASN A 125 -10.56 4.25 11.27
N GLU A 126 -9.24 4.25 11.51
CA GLU A 126 -8.56 5.11 12.47
C GLU A 126 -8.88 6.58 12.17
N ARG A 127 -8.63 7.05 10.94
CA ARG A 127 -8.96 8.42 10.53
C ARG A 127 -10.45 8.75 10.67
N ARG A 128 -11.34 7.80 10.37
CA ARG A 128 -12.79 7.98 10.49
C ARG A 128 -13.19 8.15 11.95
N LEU A 129 -12.73 7.27 12.83
CA LEU A 129 -13.03 7.27 14.26
C LEU A 129 -12.38 8.45 14.98
N ALA A 130 -11.14 8.80 14.64
CA ALA A 130 -10.47 10.00 15.17
C ALA A 130 -11.29 11.28 14.91
N ARG A 131 -11.86 11.42 13.70
CA ARG A 131 -12.75 12.56 13.38
C ARG A 131 -14.04 12.51 14.19
N LYS A 132 -14.66 11.34 14.32
CA LYS A 132 -15.92 11.16 15.07
C LYS A 132 -15.74 11.49 16.56
N LEU A 133 -14.60 11.11 17.13
CA LEU A 133 -14.25 11.30 18.54
C LEU A 133 -13.60 12.67 18.82
N GLY A 134 -13.38 13.51 17.79
CA GLY A 134 -12.71 14.80 17.95
C GLY A 134 -11.21 14.71 18.29
N LYS A 135 -10.57 13.53 18.09
CA LYS A 135 -9.15 13.27 18.35
C LYS A 135 -8.20 13.82 17.28
N VAL A 136 -8.71 14.43 16.21
CA VAL A 136 -7.87 15.02 15.16
C VAL A 136 -7.25 16.32 15.66
N PHE A 137 -5.96 16.31 15.95
CA PHE A 137 -5.17 17.53 15.99
C PHE A 137 -5.11 18.12 14.58
N GLN A 138 -5.57 19.36 14.40
CA GLN A 138 -5.20 20.15 13.23
C GLN A 138 -3.66 20.24 13.23
N SER A 139 -2.97 19.54 12.34
CA SER A 139 -1.57 19.85 12.13
C SER A 139 -1.50 21.23 11.47
N GLN A 140 -1.28 22.26 12.28
CA GLN A 140 -0.67 23.48 11.79
C GLN A 140 0.76 23.12 11.37
N GLY A 141 0.96 22.87 10.08
CA GLY A 141 2.27 22.92 9.44
C GLY A 141 2.28 24.11 8.49
N PRO A 142 3.22 25.06 8.59
CA PRO A 142 3.31 26.16 7.65
C PRO A 142 3.78 25.61 6.29
N LEU A 143 2.86 25.59 5.31
CA LEU A 143 3.20 25.46 3.90
C LEU A 143 3.90 26.74 3.46
N GLY A 144 5.22 26.77 3.64
CA GLY A 144 6.08 27.82 3.15
C GLY A 144 7.44 27.23 2.80
N ASN A 145 7.59 26.75 1.56
CA ASN A 145 8.85 26.99 0.87
C ASN A 145 8.64 27.06 -0.65
N SER A 146 9.07 28.22 -1.13
CA SER A 146 8.96 28.76 -2.46
C SER A 146 10.01 28.14 -3.37
N TYR A 147 9.59 27.55 -4.49
CA TYR A 147 10.40 27.51 -5.71
C TYR A 147 9.79 28.51 -6.69
N ALA A 148 10.14 29.79 -6.51
CA ALA A 148 9.99 30.80 -7.54
C ALA A 148 11.39 31.22 -8.01
N PRO A 149 11.75 31.03 -9.29
CA PRO A 149 12.87 31.75 -9.87
C PRO A 149 12.44 33.19 -10.15
N SER A 150 13.31 34.11 -9.74
CA SER A 150 13.18 35.56 -9.74
C SER A 150 12.76 36.16 -11.09
N ILE A 151 11.78 37.07 -11.06
CA ILE A 151 11.73 38.18 -12.02
C ILE A 151 11.76 39.50 -11.24
N LYS A 152 12.81 40.27 -11.52
CA LYS A 152 13.01 41.65 -11.06
C LYS A 152 11.96 42.57 -11.69
N LEU A 153 11.38 43.46 -10.89
CA LEU A 153 10.96 44.77 -11.38
C LEU A 153 11.13 45.83 -10.29
N GLU A 154 12.25 46.53 -10.36
CA GLU A 154 12.51 47.90 -9.87
C GLU A 154 11.50 48.89 -10.49
N ASN A 155 11.10 50.06 -9.99
CA ASN A 155 11.30 50.91 -8.79
C ASN A 155 10.04 51.85 -8.78
N THR A 156 9.62 52.51 -7.69
CA THR A 156 10.00 53.91 -7.32
C THR A 156 8.86 54.44 -6.40
N THR A 157 9.10 54.66 -5.09
CA THR A 157 9.17 56.01 -4.42
C THR A 157 7.77 56.56 -4.01
N ASN A 158 7.41 57.04 -2.81
CA ASN A 158 8.08 57.42 -1.56
C ASN A 158 7.03 57.70 -0.43
N ASN A 159 7.50 57.59 0.82
CA ASN A 159 7.20 58.41 2.03
C ASN A 159 5.94 58.21 2.93
N THR A 160 6.26 57.74 4.16
CA THR A 160 6.00 58.33 5.49
C THR A 160 4.56 58.43 6.04
N THR A 161 4.24 57.68 7.11
CA THR A 161 3.96 58.14 8.50
C THR A 161 3.30 57.01 9.34
N GLU A 162 3.77 56.89 10.59
CA GLU A 162 3.39 56.14 11.81
C GLU A 162 1.95 55.57 12.00
N PRO A 163 1.76 54.62 12.97
CA PRO A 163 0.61 53.72 13.08
C PRO A 163 -0.52 54.27 13.97
N ASP A 164 -1.77 53.88 13.68
CA ASP A 164 -2.89 54.07 14.61
C ASP A 164 -3.72 52.79 14.75
N LEU A 165 -3.91 52.41 16.01
CA LEU A 165 -4.61 51.25 16.53
C LEU A 165 -6.01 51.71 16.92
N SER A 166 -7.00 51.53 16.06
CA SER A 166 -8.41 51.32 16.44
C SER A 166 -9.27 51.27 15.20
N GLU A 167 -9.90 50.12 14.93
CA GLU A 167 -11.31 50.08 14.53
C GLU A 167 -11.79 48.63 14.33
N THR A 168 -12.65 48.24 15.24
CA THR A 168 -13.52 47.07 15.25
C THR A 168 -14.30 46.98 13.94
N ARG A 169 -13.94 46.08 13.02
CA ARG A 169 -14.75 45.79 11.82
C ARG A 169 -15.55 44.50 11.98
N GLN A 170 -16.82 44.66 12.36
CA GLN A 170 -17.88 43.79 11.87
C GLN A 170 -17.97 43.99 10.34
N LEU A 171 -17.56 42.97 9.58
CA LEU A 171 -17.89 42.85 8.16
C LEU A 171 -18.36 41.42 7.92
N SER A 172 -19.68 41.23 7.94
CA SER A 172 -20.38 40.12 7.31
C SER A 172 -20.22 40.24 5.78
N GLY A 173 -19.04 39.89 5.29
CA GLY A 173 -18.75 39.78 3.86
C GLY A 173 -18.88 38.34 3.41
N THR A 174 -19.91 38.01 2.62
CA THR A 174 -19.94 36.76 1.86
C THR A 174 -18.76 36.77 0.88
N ILE A 175 -17.75 35.95 1.16
CA ILE A 175 -16.59 35.79 0.28
C ILE A 175 -17.09 35.14 -1.02
N PRO A 176 -16.95 35.80 -2.19
CA PRO A 176 -17.35 35.18 -3.45
C PRO A 176 -16.48 33.95 -3.71
N PRO A 177 -17.05 32.84 -4.22
CA PRO A 177 -16.30 31.63 -4.47
C PRO A 177 -15.16 31.91 -5.47
N PRO A 178 -13.99 31.27 -5.28
CA PRO A 178 -12.84 31.49 -6.14
C PRO A 178 -13.19 31.14 -7.58
N ARG A 179 -12.92 32.08 -8.50
CA ARG A 179 -13.07 31.85 -9.94
C ARG A 179 -11.90 30.98 -10.40
N ILE A 180 -12.15 29.69 -10.52
CA ILE A 180 -11.17 28.73 -11.06
C ILE A 180 -11.23 28.83 -12.58
N THR A 181 -10.18 29.36 -13.20
CA THR A 181 -9.98 29.19 -14.64
C THR A 181 -9.42 27.79 -14.86
N LEU A 182 -10.24 26.89 -15.39
CA LEU A 182 -9.78 25.56 -15.77
C LEU A 182 -8.70 25.69 -16.86
N PRO A 183 -7.64 24.87 -16.82
CA PRO A 183 -6.69 24.77 -17.91
C PRO A 183 -7.45 24.45 -19.20
N LYS A 184 -7.16 25.20 -20.26
CA LYS A 184 -7.64 24.83 -21.60
C LYS A 184 -6.99 23.49 -21.94
N LEU A 185 -7.79 22.42 -21.92
CA LEU A 185 -7.39 21.10 -22.40
C LEU A 185 -7.27 21.19 -23.91
N TYR A 186 -6.04 21.24 -24.42
CA TYR A 186 -5.75 21.17 -25.85
C TYR A 186 -5.71 19.70 -26.29
N GLY A 187 -6.80 18.97 -26.04
CA GLY A 187 -7.00 17.63 -26.57
C GLY A 187 -7.87 17.70 -27.82
N ASP A 188 -7.46 17.02 -28.88
CA ASP A 188 -8.33 16.78 -30.03
C ASP A 188 -9.46 15.83 -29.61
N GLU A 189 -10.71 16.28 -29.80
CA GLU A 189 -11.93 15.59 -29.37
C GLU A 189 -12.05 14.21 -30.05
N GLN A 190 -11.49 14.06 -31.25
CA GLN A 190 -11.43 12.77 -31.95
C GLN A 190 -10.54 11.76 -31.24
N THR A 191 -9.39 12.18 -30.71
CA THR A 191 -8.47 11.27 -29.99
C THR A 191 -9.05 10.83 -28.64
N PHE A 192 -9.90 11.66 -28.03
CA PHE A 192 -10.58 11.33 -26.77
C PHE A 192 -11.67 10.27 -26.96
N LEU A 193 -12.42 10.33 -28.07
CA LEU A 193 -13.39 9.30 -28.45
C LEU A 193 -12.73 7.95 -28.73
N GLU A 194 -11.60 7.94 -29.42
CA GLU A 194 -10.82 6.71 -29.68
C GLU A 194 -10.28 6.11 -28.38
N PHE A 195 -9.79 6.93 -27.46
CA PHE A 195 -9.37 6.49 -26.13
C PHE A 195 -10.54 5.86 -25.35
N TRP A 196 -11.72 6.51 -25.36
CA TRP A 196 -12.90 5.99 -24.66
C TRP A 196 -13.39 4.67 -25.25
N ALA A 197 -13.43 4.56 -26.58
CA ALA A 197 -13.79 3.32 -27.27
C ALA A 197 -12.82 2.18 -26.93
N ALA A 198 -11.51 2.44 -26.93
CA ALA A 198 -10.48 1.47 -26.55
C ALA A 198 -10.60 1.04 -25.08
N TYR A 199 -10.89 2.00 -24.18
CA TYR A 199 -11.13 1.71 -22.76
C TYR A 199 -12.40 0.85 -22.56
N GLU A 200 -13.51 1.19 -23.18
CA GLU A 200 -14.76 0.42 -23.11
C GLU A 200 -14.55 -1.01 -23.62
N THR A 201 -13.83 -1.19 -24.73
CA THR A 201 -13.50 -2.54 -25.20
C THR A 201 -12.64 -3.30 -24.19
N LEU A 202 -11.68 -2.64 -23.54
CA LEU A 202 -10.82 -3.30 -22.55
C LEU A 202 -11.59 -3.75 -21.30
N VAL A 203 -12.56 -2.95 -20.86
CA VAL A 203 -13.39 -3.22 -19.68
C VAL A 203 -14.45 -4.27 -19.98
N HIS A 204 -15.11 -4.21 -21.15
CA HIS A 204 -16.20 -5.12 -21.50
C HIS A 204 -15.76 -6.44 -22.14
N ASN A 205 -14.52 -6.54 -22.66
CA ASN A 205 -13.99 -7.79 -23.22
C ASN A 205 -13.37 -8.72 -22.15
N LYS A 206 -13.39 -8.34 -20.87
CA LYS A 206 -13.18 -9.27 -19.75
C LYS A 206 -14.51 -9.90 -19.32
N ARG A 207 -14.93 -10.93 -20.06
CA ARG A 207 -16.12 -11.77 -19.80
C ARG A 207 -16.08 -12.58 -18.49
N ALA A 208 -15.25 -12.20 -17.53
CA ALA A 208 -15.12 -12.85 -16.22
C ALA A 208 -15.68 -12.01 -15.05
N LEU A 209 -16.24 -10.82 -15.30
CA LEU A 209 -16.80 -9.95 -14.26
C LEU A 209 -18.29 -9.60 -14.43
N THR A 210 -18.97 -10.18 -15.41
CA THR A 210 -20.44 -10.17 -15.43
C THR A 210 -20.95 -11.25 -14.50
N GLY A 211 -21.00 -10.94 -13.20
CA GLY A 211 -21.81 -11.69 -12.25
C GLY A 211 -23.24 -11.78 -12.77
N GLU A 212 -23.74 -13.00 -12.88
CA GLU A 212 -25.12 -13.31 -13.22
C GLU A 212 -26.04 -12.63 -12.19
N TYR A 213 -26.63 -11.49 -12.57
CA TYR A 213 -27.81 -10.99 -11.89
C TYR A 213 -28.97 -11.90 -12.25
N ASN A 214 -29.23 -12.90 -11.41
CA ASN A 214 -30.46 -13.67 -11.44
C ASN A 214 -31.64 -12.75 -11.09
N CYS A 215 -32.26 -12.20 -12.13
CA CYS A 215 -33.57 -11.57 -12.07
C CYS A 215 -34.67 -12.65 -12.02
N TYR A 216 -35.17 -12.90 -10.80
CA TYR A 216 -36.49 -13.43 -10.40
C TYR A 216 -37.04 -14.75 -10.98
N PRO A 217 -37.89 -15.43 -10.19
CA PRO A 217 -39.24 -15.65 -10.72
C PRO A 217 -40.34 -15.13 -9.79
N LYS A 218 -41.32 -14.47 -10.43
CA LYS A 218 -42.64 -14.16 -9.88
C LYS A 218 -43.32 -15.45 -9.41
N THR A 219 -43.76 -15.50 -8.16
CA THR A 219 -44.80 -16.43 -7.73
C THR A 219 -46.15 -15.73 -7.75
N THR A 220 -46.99 -16.17 -8.67
CA THR A 220 -48.44 -16.03 -8.66
C THR A 220 -49.02 -16.76 -7.45
N SER A 221 -49.87 -16.08 -6.68
CA SER A 221 -50.89 -16.75 -5.87
C SER A 221 -52.15 -15.89 -5.88
N GLY A 222 -53.11 -16.30 -6.71
CA GLY A 222 -54.50 -15.96 -6.49
C GLY A 222 -55.06 -16.87 -5.40
N TRP A 223 -55.85 -16.29 -4.52
CA TRP A 223 -57.17 -16.72 -4.04
C TRP A 223 -57.92 -15.45 -3.63
#